data_AF-A0A968Y8P0-F1
#
_entry.id   AF-A0A968Y8P0-F1
#
_cell.length_a   1.000
_cell.length_b   1.000
_cell.length_c   1.000
_cell.angle_alpha   90.00
_cell.angle_beta   90.00
_cell.angle_gamma   90.00
#
_symmetry.space_group_name_H-M   'P 1'
#
loop_
_entity.id
_entity.type
_entity.pdbx_description
1 polymer ?
#
loop_
_entity_poly.entity_id
_entity_poly.type
_entity_poly.pdbx_seq_one_letter_code
_entity_poly.pdbx_strand_id
1 'polypeptide(L)' 'MLTNFVQGVWFFSAVALIALVLLHSPKGDGLGGIGGQAQLFTSARSAEKTLNRITWTLTLVFMGLTVVLSAKWLG' A
#
# COMPACT_ATOMS: atom_id res chain seq x y z
N MET A 1 15.63 2.64 -23.15
CA MET A 1 14.14 2.68 -23.25
C MET A 1 13.47 1.91 -22.13
N LEU A 2 13.88 0.65 -21.86
CA LEU A 2 13.34 -0.16 -20.75
C LEU A 2 13.50 0.50 -19.37
N THR A 3 14.67 1.04 -19.04
CA THR A 3 14.93 1.69 -17.74
C THR A 3 14.02 2.89 -17.49
N ASN A 4 13.77 3.71 -18.52
CA ASN A 4 12.86 4.86 -18.43
C ASN A 4 11.41 4.41 -18.18
N PHE A 5 11.00 3.30 -18.79
CA PHE A 5 9.68 2.71 -18.55
C PHE A 5 9.55 2.22 -17.09
N VAL A 6 10.57 1.51 -16.60
CA VAL A 6 10.62 1.01 -15.22
C VAL A 6 10.65 2.15 -14.19
N GLN A 7 11.38 3.24 -14.48
CA GLN A 7 11.37 4.48 -13.68
C GLN A 7 9.97 5.12 -13.63
N GLY A 8 9.26 5.12 -14.77
CA GLY A 8 7.88 5.60 -14.82
C GLY A 8 6.97 4.80 -13.88
N VAL A 9 6.98 3.48 -13.98
CA VAL A 9 6.18 2.59 -13.10
C VAL A 9 6.54 2.80 -11.62
N TRP A 10 7.83 2.92 -11.31
CA TRP A 10 8.29 3.21 -9.95
C TRP A 10 7.75 4.54 -9.41
N PHE A 11 7.85 5.62 -10.20
CA PHE A 11 7.34 6.94 -9.81
C PHE A 11 5.82 6.92 -9.57
N PHE A 12 5.05 6.34 -10.48
CA PHE A 12 3.59 6.23 -10.31
C PHE A 12 3.22 5.39 -9.09
N SER A 13 3.96 4.30 -8.81
CA SER A 13 3.73 3.49 -7.61
C SER A 13 3.98 4.27 -6.32
N ALA A 14 4.97 5.17 -6.30
CA ALA A 14 5.28 6.02 -5.15
C ALA A 14 4.14 7.01 -4.88
N VAL A 15 3.65 7.71 -5.91
CA VAL A 15 2.55 8.68 -5.79
C VAL A 15 1.27 7.98 -5.33
N ALA A 16 0.96 6.82 -5.92
CA ALA A 16 -0.21 6.04 -5.53
C ALA A 16 -0.12 5.53 -4.08
N LEU A 17 1.07 5.13 -3.61
CA LEU A 17 1.28 4.76 -2.20
C LEU A 17 1.05 5.94 -1.24
N ILE A 18 1.58 7.13 -1.57
CA ILE A 18 1.36 8.33 -0.75
C ILE A 18 -0.14 8.60 -0.63
N ALA A 19 -0.87 8.58 -1.75
CA ALA A 19 -2.32 8.77 -1.75
C ALA A 19 -3.05 7.70 -0.92
N LEU A 20 -2.70 6.41 -1.08
CA LEU A 20 -3.29 5.28 -0.35
C LEU A 20 -3.03 5.34 1.16
N VAL A 21 -1.86 5.82 1.57
CA VAL A 21 -1.51 5.98 2.99
C VAL A 21 -2.25 7.16 3.60
N LEU A 22 -2.39 8.28 2.88
CA LEU A 22 -3.17 9.43 3.36
C LEU A 22 -4.67 9.14 3.42
N LEU A 23 -5.18 8.31 2.50
CA LEU A 23 -6.57 7.86 2.51
C LEU A 23 -6.85 6.78 3.57
N HIS A 24 -5.81 6.14 4.13
CA HIS A 24 -6.01 5.28 5.28
C HIS A 24 -6.46 6.14 6.45
N SER A 25 -7.72 5.96 6.87
CA SER A 25 -8.25 6.59 8.06
C SER A 25 -7.29 6.34 9.23
N PRO A 26 -6.97 7.37 10.04
CA PRO A 26 -6.13 7.19 11.22
C PRO A 26 -6.77 6.10 12.07
N LYS A 27 -6.04 5.01 12.31
CA LYS A 27 -6.56 3.83 12.98
C LYS A 27 -6.98 4.20 14.40
N GLY A 28 -8.26 4.48 14.58
CA GLY A 28 -9.00 4.50 15.84
C GLY A 28 -9.28 3.09 16.38
N ASP A 29 -8.61 2.07 15.85
CA ASP A 29 -8.65 0.67 16.32
C ASP A 29 -7.58 0.42 17.40
N GLY A 30 -7.48 1.32 18.37
CA GLY A 30 -6.69 1.09 19.59
C GLY A 30 -7.39 0.09 20.53
N LEU A 31 -7.16 0.23 21.84
CA LEU A 31 -7.76 -0.57 22.93
C LEU A 31 -9.30 -0.76 22.87
N GLY A 32 -10.04 0.04 22.09
CA GLY A 32 -11.49 -0.10 21.87
C GLY A 32 -11.90 -1.34 21.07
N GLY A 33 -11.00 -1.96 20.29
CA GLY A 33 -11.26 -3.21 19.56
C GLY A 33 -11.06 -4.49 20.37
N ILE A 34 -10.42 -4.40 21.55
CA ILE A 34 -10.07 -5.55 22.40
C ILE A 34 -11.29 -6.09 23.19
N GLY A 35 -12.41 -5.35 23.23
CA GLY A 35 -13.64 -5.69 23.96
C GLY A 35 -14.70 -6.49 23.19
N GLY A 36 -14.39 -7.05 22.01
CA GLY A 36 -15.18 -8.13 21.38
C GLY A 36 -16.60 -7.82 20.86
N GLN A 37 -17.20 -6.65 21.14
CA GLN A 37 -18.62 -6.41 20.84
C GLN A 37 -18.89 -5.50 19.61
N ALA A 38 -17.87 -4.86 19.04
CA ALA A 38 -18.03 -3.96 17.89
C ALA A 38 -18.00 -4.65 16.50
N GLN A 39 -17.74 -5.96 16.43
CA GLN A 39 -17.46 -6.66 15.15
C GLN A 39 -18.67 -7.19 14.39
N LEU A 40 -19.90 -7.07 14.92
CA LEU A 40 -21.06 -7.80 14.36
C LEU A 40 -21.90 -7.02 13.33
N PHE A 41 -21.67 -5.71 13.13
CA PHE A 41 -22.47 -4.90 12.19
C PHE A 41 -21.65 -3.83 11.44
N THR A 42 -20.60 -4.24 10.73
CA THR A 42 -19.89 -3.32 9.82
C THR A 42 -19.55 -3.97 8.48
N SER A 43 -20.24 -3.54 7.43
CA SER A 43 -19.93 -3.85 6.03
C SER A 43 -18.60 -3.23 5.54
N ALA A 44 -17.90 -2.45 6.38
CA ALA A 44 -16.63 -1.79 6.03
C ALA A 44 -15.42 -2.73 6.08
N ARG A 45 -15.49 -3.86 6.79
CA ARG A 45 -14.37 -4.78 6.99
C ARG A 45 -13.80 -5.40 5.71
N SER A 46 -14.64 -5.60 4.68
CA SER A 46 -14.20 -6.16 3.39
C SER A 46 -13.43 -5.13 2.54
N ALA A 47 -13.90 -3.88 2.56
CA ALA A 47 -13.26 -2.78 1.85
C ALA A 47 -11.89 -2.46 2.47
N GLU A 48 -11.80 -2.41 3.80
CA GLU A 48 -10.53 -2.19 4.51
C GLU A 48 -9.53 -3.32 4.29
N LYS A 49 -9.98 -4.58 4.30
CA LYS A 49 -9.11 -5.74 4.02
C LYS A 49 -8.57 -5.72 2.58
N THR A 50 -9.39 -5.28 1.63
CA THR A 50 -8.99 -5.14 0.22
C THR A 50 -8.02 -3.97 0.06
N LEU A 51 -8.30 -2.83 0.69
CA LEU A 51 -7.42 -1.65 0.68
C LEU A 51 -6.04 -1.97 1.25
N ASN A 52 -5.98 -2.67 2.38
CA ASN A 52 -4.73 -3.09 3.01
C ASN A 52 -3.94 -4.07 2.12
N ARG A 53 -4.62 -5.00 1.43
CA ARG A 53 -3.97 -5.91 0.47
C ARG A 53 -3.37 -5.15 -0.72
N ILE A 54 -4.09 -4.16 -1.25
CA ILE A 54 -3.61 -3.31 -2.34
C ILE A 54 -2.40 -2.51 -1.88
N THR A 55 -2.46 -1.86 -0.72
CA THR A 55 -1.33 -1.10 -0.16
C THR A 55 -0.10 -1.98 -0.01
N TRP A 56 -0.22 -3.17 0.59
CA TRP A 56 0.91 -4.10 0.75
C TRP A 56 1.50 -4.56 -0.58
N THR A 57 0.65 -4.86 -1.57
CA THR A 57 1.11 -5.25 -2.90
C THR A 57 1.87 -4.11 -3.56
N LEU A 58 1.35 -2.88 -3.47
CA LEU A 58 1.95 -1.70 -4.04
C LEU A 58 3.27 -1.33 -3.35
N THR A 59 3.36 -1.54 -2.02
CA THR A 59 4.59 -1.37 -1.25
C THR A 59 5.67 -2.35 -1.69
N LEU A 60 5.33 -3.63 -1.87
CA LEU A 60 6.28 -4.65 -2.35
C LEU A 60 6.79 -4.31 -3.76
N VAL A 61 5.90 -3.89 -4.66
CA VAL A 61 6.28 -3.46 -6.01
C VAL A 61 7.21 -2.25 -5.97
N PHE A 62 6.87 -1.22 -5.20
CA PHE A 62 7.71 -0.03 -5.06
C PHE A 62 9.11 -0.37 -4.51
N MET A 63 9.17 -1.17 -3.43
CA MET A 63 10.43 -1.59 -2.82
C MET A 63 11.26 -2.45 -3.77
N GLY A 64 10.65 -3.42 -4.45
CA GLY A 64 11.32 -4.29 -5.41
C GLY A 64 11.91 -3.49 -6.58
N LEU A 65 11.12 -2.58 -7.15
CA LEU A 65 11.59 -1.68 -8.20
C LEU A 65 12.71 -0.76 -7.71
N THR A 66 12.61 -0.23 -6.48
CA THR A 66 13.66 0.61 -5.86
C THR A 66 15.00 -0.12 -5.82
N VAL A 67 15.01 -1.39 -5.40
CA VAL A 67 16.24 -2.20 -5.36
C VAL A 67 16.79 -2.44 -6.77
N VAL A 68 15.95 -2.85 -7.72
CA VAL A 68 16.36 -3.14 -9.11
C VAL A 68 16.96 -1.90 -9.79
N LEU A 69 16.34 -0.75 -9.61
CA LEU A 69 16.81 0.54 -10.14
C LEU A 69 18.08 1.02 -9.43
N SER A 70 18.16 0.89 -8.11
CA SER A 70 19.32 1.32 -7.31
C SER A 70 20.55 0.46 -7.58
N ALA A 71 20.36 -0.86 -7.70
CA ALA A 71 21.43 -1.80 -8.01
C ALA A 71 21.86 -1.78 -9.48
N LYS A 72 21.22 -0.94 -10.33
CA LYS A 72 21.51 -0.82 -11.78
C LYS A 72 21.49 -2.16 -12.52
N TRP A 73 20.63 -3.09 -12.10
CA TRP A 73 20.50 -4.40 -12.75
C TRP A 73 20.01 -4.33 -14.22
N LEU A 74 19.41 -3.21 -14.60
CA LEU A 74 18.89 -2.93 -15.94
C LEU A 74 19.80 -1.99 -16.75
N GLY A 75 21.06 -1.81 -16.30
CA GLY A 75 22.07 -0.95 -16.91
C GLY A 75 22.95 -1.68 -17.92
#